data_AF-A0A9W7D6H5-F1
#
_entry.id   AF-A0A9W7D6H5-F1
#
_cell.length_a   1.000
_cell.length_b   1.000
_cell.length_c   1.000
_cell.angle_alpha   90.00
_cell.angle_beta   90.00
_cell.angle_gamma   90.00
#
_symmetry.space_group_name_H-M   'P 1'
#
loop_
_entity.id
_entity.type
_entity.pdbx_description
1 polymer ?
#
loop_
_entity_poly.entity_id
_entity_poly.type
_entity_poly.pdbx_seq_one_letter_code
_entity_poly.pdbx_strand_id
1 'polypeptide(L)'
;MYPLVHVALMWRLPECVAPLHEQLAMSYQKVSSYLNHFKQLNPGSVTVFDRDREGRFMRAMVSGKTILESISVNQPVLGCDCAHSKCPWYDGVQMTLVGQDGNRETSIIAFALVPAEDIQNYEWFFRQLMNAGLKFTFHVIFCDRDKALISVADALNLNIRYCTLHIIRNVTDKFKIFTTDHYNMDWHLQAVPTKEAYLSQLGCIELALGQDVQEYLEAIPPVKWCVYANIGVQPMYGWRTSNFVESQFGSQLAKGLQTLPPLQFIQAVCERMLDRTYRRHQNSVKWQQKSMIVTPKSMTLYEA
;
A
#
# COMPACT_ATOMS: atom_id res chain seq x y z
N MET A 1 10.26 -7.04 -35.82
CA MET A 1 11.57 -6.36 -35.87
C MET A 1 11.47 -5.17 -34.91
N TYR A 2 11.74 -5.41 -33.63
CA TYR A 2 11.55 -4.46 -32.53
C TYR A 2 12.89 -3.79 -32.21
N PRO A 3 12.98 -2.45 -32.12
CA PRO A 3 14.21 -1.80 -31.67
C PRO A 3 14.19 -1.60 -30.14
N LEU A 4 15.26 -2.11 -29.52
CA LEU A 4 16.05 -1.46 -28.47
C LEU A 4 15.31 -1.03 -27.19
N VAL A 5 15.22 -2.00 -26.27
CA VAL A 5 15.04 -1.79 -24.83
C VAL A 5 16.22 -0.98 -24.28
N HIS A 6 15.89 0.03 -23.47
CA HIS A 6 16.80 0.95 -22.79
C HIS A 6 17.96 0.26 -22.05
N VAL A 7 19.14 0.25 -22.68
CA VAL A 7 20.45 0.05 -22.05
C VAL A 7 21.12 1.41 -21.75
N ALA A 8 20.35 2.49 -21.65
CA ALA A 8 20.88 3.86 -21.71
C ALA A 8 20.71 4.65 -20.40
N LEU A 9 21.20 4.15 -19.27
CA LEU A 9 21.49 5.01 -18.09
C LEU A 9 22.81 4.70 -17.38
N MET A 10 23.69 3.86 -17.94
CA MET A 10 24.93 3.46 -17.27
C MET A 10 26.23 4.10 -17.78
N TRP A 11 26.23 5.00 -18.79
CA TRP A 11 27.49 5.41 -19.44
C TRP A 11 27.67 6.90 -19.83
N ARG A 12 26.98 7.85 -19.19
CA ARG A 12 27.19 9.29 -19.49
C ARG A 12 27.28 10.21 -18.27
N LEU A 13 28.15 9.92 -17.30
CA LEU A 13 28.55 10.90 -16.28
C LEU A 13 30.06 10.81 -15.97
N PRO A 14 30.70 11.91 -15.50
CA PRO A 14 32.16 12.07 -15.43
C PRO A 14 32.88 11.05 -14.55
N GLU A 15 34.16 10.82 -14.82
CA GLU A 15 35.07 9.84 -14.17
C GLU A 15 35.10 9.91 -12.62
N CYS A 16 34.65 11.00 -11.99
CA CYS A 16 34.57 11.18 -10.54
C CYS A 16 33.47 10.35 -9.83
N VAL A 17 32.56 9.68 -10.54
CA VAL A 17 31.43 8.91 -9.95
C VAL A 17 31.71 7.41 -9.83
N ALA A 18 32.80 6.91 -10.42
CA ALA A 18 33.16 5.49 -10.43
C ALA A 18 33.28 4.84 -9.02
N PRO A 19 33.87 5.49 -7.99
CA PRO A 19 33.95 4.92 -6.65
C PRO A 19 32.57 4.75 -5.99
N LEU A 20 31.63 5.66 -6.28
CA LEU A 20 30.25 5.58 -5.78
C LEU A 20 29.50 4.41 -6.44
N HIS A 21 29.74 4.19 -7.73
CA HIS A 21 29.14 3.09 -8.50
C HIS A 21 29.56 1.72 -7.96
N GLU A 22 30.84 1.54 -7.63
CA GLU A 22 31.36 0.31 -7.06
C GLU A 22 30.80 0.06 -5.63
N GLN A 23 30.71 1.12 -4.81
CA GLN A 23 30.07 1.04 -3.49
C GLN A 23 28.58 0.69 -3.57
N LEU A 24 27.85 1.22 -4.55
CA LEU A 24 26.44 0.90 -4.81
C LEU A 24 26.27 -0.56 -5.27
N ALA A 25 27.10 -1.02 -6.21
CA ALA A 25 27.10 -2.40 -6.67
C ALA A 25 27.38 -3.38 -5.52
N MET A 26 28.36 -3.08 -4.67
CA MET A 26 28.63 -3.85 -3.45
C MET A 26 27.45 -3.80 -2.46
N SER A 27 26.76 -2.67 -2.34
CA SER A 27 25.57 -2.53 -1.48
C SER A 27 24.45 -3.47 -1.91
N TYR A 28 24.19 -3.57 -3.22
CA TYR A 28 23.20 -4.50 -3.77
C TYR A 28 23.51 -5.97 -3.48
N GLN A 29 24.79 -6.34 -3.52
CA GLN A 29 25.22 -7.70 -3.16
C GLN A 29 24.97 -8.02 -1.67
N LYS A 30 24.99 -7.01 -0.80
CA LYS A 30 24.75 -7.17 0.65
C LYS A 30 23.28 -7.32 1.03
N VAL A 31 22.34 -6.97 0.16
CA VAL A 31 20.89 -7.09 0.44
C VAL A 31 20.53 -8.53 0.83
N SER A 32 20.97 -9.51 0.04
CA SER A 32 20.68 -10.92 0.33
C SER A 32 21.23 -11.35 1.70
N SER A 33 22.47 -10.95 2.03
CA SER A 33 23.09 -11.26 3.32
C SER A 33 22.32 -10.62 4.48
N TYR A 34 21.94 -9.35 4.34
CA TYR A 34 21.12 -8.65 5.34
C TYR A 34 19.76 -9.33 5.55
N LEU A 35 19.07 -9.70 4.47
CA LEU A 35 17.77 -10.38 4.55
C LEU A 35 17.85 -11.75 5.21
N ASN A 36 18.94 -12.49 4.97
CA ASN A 36 19.21 -13.75 5.65
C ASN A 36 19.45 -13.53 7.15
N HIS A 37 20.25 -12.52 7.51
CA HIS A 37 20.51 -12.18 8.90
C HIS A 37 19.25 -11.70 9.63
N PHE A 38 18.44 -10.85 8.99
CA PHE A 38 17.14 -10.41 9.50
C PHE A 38 16.23 -11.61 9.81
N LYS A 39 16.18 -12.60 8.91
CA LYS A 39 15.40 -13.82 9.10
C LYS A 39 15.94 -14.71 10.23
N GLN A 40 17.26 -14.78 10.41
CA GLN A 40 17.88 -15.51 11.53
C GLN A 40 17.56 -14.86 12.88
N LEU A 41 17.65 -13.54 12.97
CA LEU A 41 17.33 -12.79 14.19
C LEU A 41 15.83 -12.73 14.49
N ASN A 42 14.98 -12.88 13.48
CA ASN A 42 13.53 -12.83 13.61
C ASN A 42 12.89 -14.12 13.04
N PRO A 43 13.08 -15.28 13.70
CA PRO A 43 12.60 -16.57 13.20
C PRO A 43 11.12 -16.56 12.81
N GLY A 44 10.84 -17.10 11.62
CA GLY A 44 9.51 -17.13 11.02
C GLY A 44 9.10 -15.86 10.27
N SER A 45 9.96 -14.84 10.23
CA SER A 45 9.79 -13.73 9.28
C SER A 45 10.04 -14.22 7.86
N VAL A 46 9.36 -13.60 6.90
CA VAL A 46 9.48 -13.92 5.48
C VAL A 46 10.33 -12.86 4.80
N THR A 47 11.43 -13.30 4.23
CA THR A 47 12.27 -12.50 3.35
C THR A 47 12.41 -13.23 2.02
N VAL A 48 12.26 -12.51 0.92
CA VAL A 48 12.39 -13.03 -0.44
C VAL A 48 13.34 -12.12 -1.20
N PHE A 49 14.22 -12.70 -2.01
CA PHE A 49 15.23 -11.99 -2.78
C PHE A 49 15.40 -12.67 -4.12
N ASP A 50 15.08 -11.95 -5.20
CA ASP A 50 15.25 -12.45 -6.56
C ASP A 50 16.36 -11.65 -7.28
N ARG A 51 17.11 -12.37 -8.12
CA ARG A 51 18.08 -11.79 -9.05
C ARG A 51 17.57 -11.87 -10.48
N ASP A 52 18.03 -10.97 -11.33
CA ASP A 52 17.82 -11.09 -12.77
C ASP A 52 18.74 -12.16 -13.38
N ARG A 53 18.65 -12.33 -14.70
CA ARG A 53 19.46 -13.31 -15.46
C ARG A 53 20.97 -13.04 -15.40
N GLU A 54 21.35 -11.81 -15.08
CA GLU A 54 22.74 -11.35 -14.98
C GLU A 54 23.24 -11.39 -13.53
N GLY A 55 22.43 -11.90 -12.59
CA GLY A 55 22.78 -12.02 -11.17
C GLY A 55 22.66 -10.71 -10.39
N ARG A 56 22.08 -9.66 -10.97
CA ARG A 56 21.88 -8.35 -10.32
C ARG A 56 20.64 -8.37 -9.44
N PHE A 57 20.57 -7.44 -8.50
CA PHE A 57 19.38 -7.24 -7.67
C PHE A 57 18.17 -6.91 -8.55
N MET A 58 17.09 -7.71 -8.43
CA MET A 58 15.85 -7.46 -9.16
C MET A 58 14.74 -7.00 -8.21
N ARG A 59 14.49 -7.77 -7.15
CA ARG A 59 13.46 -7.43 -6.16
C ARG A 59 13.72 -8.11 -4.82
N ALA A 60 13.20 -7.50 -3.77
CA ALA A 60 13.19 -8.08 -2.43
C ALA A 60 11.87 -7.76 -1.72
N MET A 61 11.43 -8.67 -0.86
CA MET A 61 10.28 -8.48 0.02
C MET A 61 10.65 -8.83 1.45
N VAL A 62 10.11 -8.08 2.41
CA VAL A 62 10.20 -8.38 3.83
C VAL A 62 8.83 -8.32 4.48
N SER A 63 8.54 -9.30 5.31
CA SER A 63 7.39 -9.33 6.22
C SER A 63 7.79 -9.96 7.55
N GLY A 64 7.52 -9.25 8.65
CA GLY A 64 7.89 -9.71 9.99
C GLY A 64 6.87 -10.70 10.56
N LYS A 65 7.33 -11.77 11.21
CA LYS A 65 6.45 -12.81 11.78
C LYS A 65 5.35 -12.24 12.66
N THR A 66 5.72 -11.46 13.68
CA THR A 66 4.78 -10.89 14.66
C THR A 66 3.70 -10.06 13.98
N ILE A 67 4.07 -9.35 12.90
CA ILE A 67 3.12 -8.52 12.17
C ILE A 67 2.18 -9.41 11.33
N LEU A 68 2.71 -10.43 10.64
CA LEU A 68 1.89 -11.40 9.91
C LEU A 68 0.86 -12.08 10.82
N GLU A 69 1.27 -12.53 12.00
CA GLU A 69 0.39 -13.16 12.97
C GLU A 69 -0.66 -12.18 13.52
N SER A 70 -0.28 -10.91 13.70
CA SER A 70 -1.19 -9.86 14.21
C SER A 70 -2.37 -9.58 13.28
N ILE A 71 -2.29 -9.92 11.99
CA ILE A 71 -3.35 -9.59 11.02
C ILE A 71 -4.68 -10.23 11.39
N SER A 72 -4.64 -11.45 11.95
CA SER A 72 -5.84 -12.16 12.40
C SER A 72 -6.62 -11.44 13.52
N VAL A 73 -5.96 -10.56 14.27
CA VAL A 73 -6.54 -9.80 15.39
C VAL A 73 -6.60 -8.29 15.10
N ASN A 74 -6.07 -7.86 13.96
CA ASN A 74 -6.19 -6.48 13.48
C ASN A 74 -7.58 -6.25 12.89
N GLN A 75 -7.90 -4.98 12.59
CA GLN A 75 -9.06 -4.72 11.75
C GLN A 75 -8.86 -5.43 10.40
N PRO A 76 -9.88 -6.09 9.84
CA PRO A 76 -9.77 -6.82 8.58
C PRO A 76 -9.79 -5.85 7.38
N VAL A 77 -8.99 -4.80 7.48
CA VAL A 77 -8.78 -3.76 6.49
C VAL A 77 -7.29 -3.57 6.30
N LEU A 78 -6.90 -3.68 5.04
CA LEU A 78 -5.55 -3.51 4.54
C LEU A 78 -5.54 -2.40 3.51
N GLY A 79 -4.36 -1.90 3.22
CA GLY A 79 -4.16 -0.92 2.17
C GLY A 79 -2.87 -1.23 1.42
N CYS A 80 -2.94 -1.15 0.10
CA CYS A 80 -1.82 -1.40 -0.78
C CYS A 80 -1.61 -0.17 -1.65
N ASP A 81 -0.38 0.32 -1.70
CA ASP A 81 0.01 1.46 -2.51
C ASP A 81 1.50 1.34 -2.86
N CYS A 82 1.88 2.04 -3.94
CA CYS A 82 3.22 2.03 -4.50
C CYS A 82 3.78 3.44 -4.56
N ALA A 83 5.09 3.55 -4.42
CA ALA A 83 5.79 4.81 -4.65
C ALA A 83 7.10 4.56 -5.37
N HIS A 84 7.34 5.31 -6.44
CA HIS A 84 8.62 5.36 -7.10
C HIS A 84 9.71 5.82 -6.13
N SER A 85 10.87 5.16 -6.19
CA SER A 85 12.05 5.63 -5.48
C SER A 85 12.45 7.01 -5.98
N LYS A 86 12.93 7.84 -5.06
CA LYS A 86 13.54 9.14 -5.34
C LYS A 86 15.07 9.05 -5.30
N CYS A 87 15.60 7.83 -5.22
CA CYS A 87 17.02 7.56 -5.22
C CYS A 87 17.58 7.74 -6.65
N PRO A 88 18.57 8.63 -6.88
CA PRO A 88 19.12 8.85 -8.22
C PRO A 88 19.73 7.61 -8.89
N TRP A 89 20.05 6.59 -8.08
CA TRP A 89 20.76 5.37 -8.49
C TRP A 89 19.88 4.11 -8.43
N TYR A 90 18.58 4.27 -8.14
CA TYR A 90 17.62 3.17 -8.12
C TYR A 90 16.27 3.67 -8.63
N ASP A 91 15.88 3.15 -9.80
CA ASP A 91 14.65 3.53 -10.50
C ASP A 91 13.47 2.57 -10.24
N GLY A 92 13.58 1.76 -9.18
CA GLY A 92 12.52 0.83 -8.82
C GLY A 92 11.44 1.46 -7.96
N VAL A 93 10.47 0.63 -7.62
CA VAL A 93 9.25 1.01 -6.90
C VAL A 93 9.23 0.34 -5.54
N GLN A 94 8.77 1.08 -4.54
CA GLN A 94 8.42 0.55 -3.23
C GLN A 94 6.92 0.18 -3.22
N MET A 95 6.63 -1.12 -3.13
CA MET A 95 5.27 -1.63 -2.92
C MET A 95 5.07 -1.91 -1.43
N THR A 96 3.99 -1.40 -0.84
CA THR A 96 3.75 -1.56 0.61
C THR A 96 2.34 -2.00 0.88
N LEU A 97 2.20 -3.07 1.68
CA LEU A 97 0.94 -3.49 2.28
C LEU A 97 0.93 -3.07 3.75
N VAL A 98 -0.09 -2.35 4.16
CA VAL A 98 -0.30 -1.92 5.55
C VAL A 98 -1.64 -2.40 6.08
N GLY A 99 -1.74 -2.53 7.38
CA GLY A 99 -2.97 -2.86 8.11
C GLY A 99 -3.19 -1.91 9.28
N GLN A 100 -4.37 -2.01 9.89
CA GLN A 100 -4.79 -1.20 11.02
C GLN A 100 -5.07 -2.10 12.22
N ASP A 101 -4.45 -1.82 13.36
CA ASP A 101 -4.77 -2.55 14.59
C ASP A 101 -6.04 -1.99 15.26
N GLY A 102 -6.46 -2.63 16.35
CA GLY A 102 -7.60 -2.18 17.15
C GLY A 102 -7.42 -0.80 17.79
N ASN A 103 -6.22 -0.21 17.81
CA ASN A 103 -5.97 1.15 18.27
C ASN A 103 -5.93 2.18 17.13
N ARG A 104 -6.29 1.77 15.90
CA ARG A 104 -6.13 2.54 14.64
C ARG A 104 -4.70 2.99 14.39
N GLU A 105 -3.71 2.20 14.83
CA GLU A 105 -2.32 2.42 14.45
C GLU A 105 -1.98 1.61 13.20
N THR A 106 -1.38 2.30 12.23
CA THR A 106 -0.89 1.68 10.99
C THR A 106 0.32 0.78 11.25
N SER A 107 0.28 -0.44 10.72
CA SER A 107 1.44 -1.33 10.62
C SER A 107 1.78 -1.71 9.20
N ILE A 108 3.07 -1.74 8.88
CA ILE A 108 3.57 -2.30 7.62
C ILE A 108 3.51 -3.81 7.74
N ILE A 109 2.56 -4.42 7.05
CA ILE A 109 2.43 -5.88 6.97
C ILE A 109 3.61 -6.44 6.19
N ALA A 110 3.86 -5.85 5.03
CA ALA A 110 5.00 -6.17 4.21
C ALA A 110 5.37 -4.99 3.33
N PHE A 111 6.63 -4.96 2.93
CA PHE A 111 7.09 -4.07 1.88
C PHE A 111 7.97 -4.83 0.91
N ALA A 112 8.01 -4.35 -0.32
CA ALA A 112 8.88 -4.85 -1.35
C ALA A 112 9.52 -3.71 -2.14
N LEU A 113 10.73 -3.96 -2.61
CA LEU A 113 11.37 -3.21 -3.67
C LEU A 113 11.25 -4.04 -4.94
N VAL A 114 10.61 -3.48 -5.96
CA VAL A 114 10.36 -4.14 -7.25
C VAL A 114 10.80 -3.24 -8.42
N PRO A 115 11.05 -3.79 -9.62
CA PRO A 115 11.47 -2.99 -10.76
C PRO A 115 10.39 -2.02 -11.25
N ALA A 116 9.11 -2.42 -11.23
CA ALA A 116 8.02 -1.63 -11.77
C ALA A 116 6.66 -2.01 -11.17
N GLU A 117 5.67 -1.13 -11.33
CA GLU A 117 4.25 -1.35 -11.03
C GLU A 117 3.59 -2.11 -12.19
N ASP A 118 3.82 -3.41 -12.24
CA ASP A 118 3.30 -4.28 -13.30
C ASP A 118 2.63 -5.55 -12.73
N ILE A 119 1.92 -6.26 -13.61
CA ILE A 119 1.16 -7.47 -13.27
C ILE A 119 2.07 -8.52 -12.62
N GLN A 120 3.29 -8.69 -13.15
CA GLN A 120 4.22 -9.72 -12.70
C GLN A 120 4.71 -9.44 -11.27
N ASN A 121 4.98 -8.18 -10.94
CA ASN A 121 5.47 -7.78 -9.63
C ASN A 121 4.37 -7.73 -8.58
N TYR A 122 3.15 -7.27 -8.93
CA TYR A 122 1.99 -7.40 -8.05
C TYR A 122 1.65 -8.87 -7.77
N GLU A 123 1.56 -9.70 -8.80
CA GLU A 123 1.25 -11.13 -8.64
C GLU A 123 2.29 -11.81 -7.75
N TRP A 124 3.58 -11.56 -8.00
CA TRP A 124 4.65 -12.08 -7.15
C TRP A 124 4.48 -11.64 -5.70
N PHE A 125 4.27 -10.34 -5.44
CA PHE A 125 4.14 -9.80 -4.09
C PHE A 125 2.99 -10.46 -3.32
N PHE A 126 1.79 -10.49 -3.91
CA PHE A 126 0.63 -11.09 -3.26
C PHE A 126 0.79 -12.61 -3.08
N ARG A 127 1.38 -13.32 -4.05
CA ARG A 127 1.67 -14.76 -3.90
C ARG A 127 2.67 -15.04 -2.79
N GLN A 128 3.72 -14.23 -2.64
CA GLN A 128 4.66 -14.40 -1.52
C GLN A 128 3.96 -14.25 -0.17
N LEU A 129 3.02 -13.31 -0.05
CA LEU A 129 2.21 -13.13 1.16
C LEU A 129 1.25 -14.29 1.41
N MET A 130 0.58 -14.80 0.36
CA MET A 130 -0.27 -15.98 0.48
C MET A 130 0.54 -17.22 0.91
N ASN A 131 1.74 -17.40 0.35
CA ASN A 131 2.67 -18.46 0.73
C ASN A 131 3.17 -18.31 2.18
N ALA A 132 3.24 -17.06 2.67
CA ALA A 132 3.52 -16.76 4.08
C ALA A 132 2.35 -17.07 5.02
N GLY A 133 1.21 -17.56 4.50
CA GLY A 133 0.01 -17.92 5.25
C GLY A 133 -1.04 -16.83 5.32
N LEU A 134 -0.86 -15.71 4.62
CA LEU A 134 -1.83 -14.61 4.62
C LEU A 134 -3.07 -14.97 3.80
N LYS A 135 -4.24 -14.91 4.44
CA LYS A 135 -5.54 -15.14 3.78
C LYS A 135 -6.28 -13.82 3.54
N PHE A 136 -6.37 -13.41 2.28
CA PHE A 136 -7.03 -12.17 1.89
C PHE A 136 -8.56 -12.25 1.84
N THR A 137 -9.14 -13.45 1.89
CA THR A 137 -10.60 -13.67 1.74
C THR A 137 -11.44 -12.83 2.71
N PHE A 138 -10.95 -12.60 3.92
CA PHE A 138 -11.67 -11.83 4.95
C PHE A 138 -11.22 -10.38 5.06
N HIS A 139 -10.21 -9.96 4.29
CA HIS A 139 -9.61 -8.64 4.39
C HIS A 139 -9.98 -7.77 3.19
N VAL A 140 -10.50 -6.58 3.46
CA VAL A 140 -10.66 -5.56 2.42
C VAL A 140 -9.31 -4.92 2.16
N ILE A 141 -8.89 -4.81 0.90
CA ILE A 141 -7.68 -4.09 0.52
C ILE A 141 -8.07 -2.78 -0.17
N PHE A 142 -7.85 -1.64 0.48
CA PHE A 142 -7.98 -0.33 -0.17
C PHE A 142 -6.75 -0.05 -1.05
N CYS A 143 -6.98 0.30 -2.30
CA CYS A 143 -5.91 0.59 -3.25
C CYS A 143 -6.33 1.68 -4.25
N ASP A 144 -5.37 2.14 -5.05
CA ASP A 144 -5.64 2.91 -6.26
C ASP A 144 -6.28 2.01 -7.35
N ARG A 145 -6.74 2.62 -8.44
CA ARG A 145 -7.33 2.01 -9.63
C ARG A 145 -6.28 1.66 -10.67
N ASP A 146 -5.09 1.23 -10.23
CA ASP A 146 -4.06 0.75 -11.14
C ASP A 146 -4.54 -0.51 -11.88
N LYS A 147 -4.35 -0.52 -13.21
CA LYS A 147 -4.87 -1.59 -14.07
C LYS A 147 -4.18 -2.92 -13.81
N ALA A 148 -2.87 -2.90 -13.52
CA ALA A 148 -2.12 -4.12 -13.24
C ALA A 148 -2.55 -4.73 -11.90
N LEU A 149 -2.73 -3.90 -10.87
CA LEU A 149 -3.24 -4.34 -9.58
C LEU A 149 -4.66 -4.90 -9.68
N ILE A 150 -5.56 -4.24 -10.43
CA ILE A 150 -6.93 -4.75 -10.64
C ILE A 150 -6.89 -6.13 -11.31
N SER A 151 -6.08 -6.29 -12.37
CA SER A 151 -5.95 -7.58 -13.06
C SER A 151 -5.45 -8.69 -12.13
N VAL A 152 -4.50 -8.38 -11.25
CA VAL A 152 -3.97 -9.33 -10.26
C VAL A 152 -5.00 -9.64 -9.19
N ALA A 153 -5.74 -8.63 -8.73
CA ALA A 153 -6.79 -8.80 -7.75
C ALA A 153 -7.89 -9.74 -8.26
N ASP A 154 -8.30 -9.61 -9.51
CA ASP A 154 -9.28 -10.52 -10.11
C ASP A 154 -8.71 -11.94 -10.26
N ALA A 155 -7.46 -12.08 -10.72
CA ALA A 155 -6.80 -13.39 -10.88
C ALA A 155 -6.56 -14.14 -9.56
N LEU A 156 -6.28 -13.40 -8.47
CA LEU A 156 -6.01 -13.96 -7.14
C LEU A 156 -7.23 -13.91 -6.21
N ASN A 157 -8.38 -13.45 -6.70
CA ASN A 157 -9.61 -13.25 -5.93
C ASN A 157 -9.40 -12.38 -4.67
N LEU A 158 -8.68 -11.27 -4.82
CA LEU A 158 -8.45 -10.29 -3.75
C LEU A 158 -9.67 -9.39 -3.57
N ASN A 159 -10.09 -9.20 -2.33
CA ASN A 159 -11.23 -8.37 -1.99
C ASN A 159 -10.83 -6.87 -1.94
N ILE A 160 -10.65 -6.27 -3.12
CA ILE A 160 -10.20 -4.87 -3.23
C ILE A 160 -11.35 -3.85 -3.15
N ARG A 161 -11.05 -2.67 -2.62
CA ARG A 161 -11.88 -1.46 -2.71
C ARG A 161 -11.03 -0.30 -3.23
N TYR A 162 -11.61 0.53 -4.07
CA TYR A 162 -10.95 1.71 -4.59
C TYR A 162 -10.98 2.83 -3.56
N CYS A 163 -9.84 3.49 -3.40
CA CYS A 163 -9.73 4.68 -2.58
C CYS A 163 -10.58 5.82 -3.17
N THR A 164 -11.52 6.36 -2.39
CA THR A 164 -12.35 7.50 -2.82
C THR A 164 -11.51 8.71 -3.21
N LEU A 165 -10.42 8.98 -2.49
CA LEU A 165 -9.55 10.11 -2.79
C LEU A 165 -8.86 9.96 -4.16
N HIS A 166 -8.48 8.74 -4.54
CA HIS A 166 -7.95 8.47 -5.88
C HIS A 166 -9.02 8.57 -6.96
N ILE A 167 -10.27 8.18 -6.69
CA ILE A 167 -11.39 8.41 -7.62
C ILE A 167 -11.57 9.91 -7.87
N ILE A 168 -11.62 10.72 -6.82
CA ILE A 168 -11.76 12.17 -6.90
C ILE A 168 -10.59 12.78 -7.68
N ARG A 169 -9.34 12.38 -7.39
CA ARG A 169 -8.15 12.83 -8.14
C ARG A 169 -8.25 12.48 -9.62
N ASN A 170 -8.68 11.27 -9.95
CA ASN A 170 -8.87 10.83 -11.34
C ASN A 170 -9.97 11.62 -12.07
N VAL A 171 -11.08 11.94 -11.40
CA VAL A 171 -12.14 12.81 -11.94
C VAL A 171 -11.58 14.21 -12.20
N THR A 172 -10.89 14.78 -11.20
CA THR A 172 -10.23 16.08 -11.29
C THR A 172 -9.27 16.13 -12.48
N ASP A 173 -8.41 15.12 -12.63
CA ASP A 173 -7.40 15.08 -13.68
C ASP A 173 -7.99 14.85 -15.08
N LYS A 174 -9.04 14.03 -15.18
CA LYS A 174 -9.69 13.70 -16.46
C LYS A 174 -10.56 14.85 -16.98
N PHE A 175 -11.37 15.44 -16.12
CA PHE A 175 -12.37 16.44 -16.50
C PHE A 175 -11.93 17.88 -16.22
N LYS A 176 -10.76 18.06 -15.58
CA LYS A 176 -10.18 19.36 -15.22
C LYS A 176 -11.10 20.19 -14.32
N ILE A 177 -11.84 19.51 -13.43
CA ILE A 177 -12.76 20.12 -12.47
C ILE A 177 -12.05 20.20 -11.11
N PHE A 178 -11.89 21.41 -10.56
CA PHE A 178 -11.10 21.64 -9.34
C PHE A 178 -11.91 22.33 -8.22
N THR A 179 -13.24 22.23 -8.23
CA THR A 179 -14.07 22.91 -7.23
C THR A 179 -14.24 22.09 -5.95
N THR A 180 -14.40 22.79 -4.83
CA THR A 180 -14.79 22.19 -3.54
C THR A 180 -16.13 21.46 -3.64
N ASP A 181 -17.03 21.95 -4.48
CA ASP A 181 -18.36 21.35 -4.68
C ASP A 181 -18.25 19.97 -5.31
N HIS A 182 -17.45 19.80 -6.36
CA HIS A 182 -17.19 18.47 -6.94
C HIS A 182 -16.64 17.50 -5.88
N TYR A 183 -15.66 17.93 -5.09
CA TYR A 183 -15.05 17.11 -4.06
C TYR A 183 -16.11 16.63 -3.05
N ASN A 184 -16.97 17.54 -2.59
CA ASN A 184 -18.04 17.23 -1.65
C ASN A 184 -19.10 16.30 -2.27
N MET A 185 -19.44 16.49 -3.54
CA MET A 185 -20.45 15.68 -4.24
C MET A 185 -19.99 14.23 -4.41
N ASP A 186 -18.72 13.99 -4.76
CA ASP A 186 -18.16 12.65 -4.87
C ASP A 186 -18.10 11.94 -3.51
N TRP A 187 -17.71 12.66 -2.46
CA TRP A 187 -17.77 12.14 -1.09
C TRP A 187 -19.19 11.82 -0.64
N HIS A 188 -20.16 12.66 -1.00
CA HIS A 188 -21.56 12.42 -0.69
C HIS A 188 -22.06 11.18 -1.43
N LEU A 189 -21.80 11.08 -2.74
CA LEU A 189 -22.15 9.93 -3.58
C LEU A 189 -21.59 8.63 -2.99
N GLN A 190 -20.35 8.65 -2.51
CA GLN A 190 -19.73 7.49 -1.89
C GLN A 190 -20.41 7.06 -0.59
N ALA A 191 -20.85 8.03 0.22
CA ALA A 191 -21.30 7.83 1.60
C ALA A 191 -22.78 7.45 1.74
N VAL A 192 -23.58 7.62 0.69
CA VAL A 192 -25.02 7.34 0.76
C VAL A 192 -25.31 5.88 1.17
N PRO A 193 -26.36 5.64 1.98
CA PRO A 193 -26.63 4.32 2.53
C PRO A 193 -27.55 3.44 1.64
N THR A 194 -28.20 4.00 0.62
CA THR A 194 -29.14 3.24 -0.23
C THR A 194 -28.85 3.45 -1.71
N LYS A 195 -29.32 2.51 -2.54
CA LYS A 195 -29.20 2.59 -4.00
C LYS A 195 -29.99 3.78 -4.55
N GLU A 196 -31.15 4.07 -3.97
CA GLU A 196 -32.01 5.18 -4.39
C GLU A 196 -31.32 6.52 -4.15
N ALA A 197 -30.68 6.70 -2.99
CA ALA A 197 -29.90 7.89 -2.69
C ALA A 197 -28.66 8.02 -3.60
N TYR A 198 -28.03 6.90 -3.95
CA TYR A 198 -26.93 6.88 -4.92
C TYR A 198 -27.36 7.36 -6.31
N LEU A 199 -28.45 6.83 -6.84
CA LEU A 199 -28.99 7.26 -8.13
C LEU A 199 -29.42 8.73 -8.12
N SER A 200 -30.07 9.18 -7.04
CA SER A 200 -30.42 10.59 -6.87
C SER A 200 -29.18 11.49 -6.87
N GLN A 201 -28.10 11.07 -6.21
CA GLN A 201 -26.88 11.86 -6.15
C GLN A 201 -26.11 11.86 -7.48
N LEU A 202 -26.17 10.78 -8.27
CA LEU A 202 -25.67 10.78 -9.65
C LEU A 202 -26.40 11.82 -10.50
N GLY A 203 -27.73 11.95 -10.36
CA GLY A 203 -28.51 12.99 -11.05
C GLY A 203 -28.10 14.41 -10.62
N CYS A 204 -27.81 14.63 -9.33
CA CYS A 204 -27.25 15.90 -8.88
C CYS A 204 -25.89 16.20 -9.54
N ILE A 205 -25.03 15.20 -9.66
CA ILE A 205 -23.71 15.31 -10.31
C ILE A 205 -23.85 15.61 -11.79
N GLU A 206 -24.76 14.95 -12.50
CA GLU A 206 -25.06 15.24 -13.91
C GLU A 206 -25.44 16.70 -14.12
N LEU A 207 -26.36 17.23 -13.29
CA LEU A 207 -26.82 18.61 -13.38
C LEU A 207 -25.72 19.64 -13.05
N ALA A 208 -24.85 19.33 -12.09
CA ALA A 208 -23.83 20.27 -11.59
C ALA A 208 -22.50 20.21 -12.36
N LEU A 209 -22.08 19.01 -12.76
CA LEU A 209 -20.75 18.72 -13.31
C LEU A 209 -20.79 18.17 -14.75
N GLY A 210 -21.96 17.77 -15.24
CA GLY A 210 -22.18 17.26 -16.60
C GLY A 210 -22.30 15.74 -16.68
N GLN A 211 -22.93 15.28 -17.76
CA GLN A 211 -23.21 13.86 -18.04
C GLN A 211 -21.94 13.01 -18.09
N ASP A 212 -20.86 13.48 -18.73
CA ASP A 212 -19.62 12.71 -18.85
C ASP A 212 -19.00 12.34 -17.48
N VAL A 213 -19.16 13.21 -16.48
CA VAL A 213 -18.68 12.96 -15.10
C VAL A 213 -19.56 11.93 -14.41
N GLN A 214 -20.88 12.08 -14.54
CA GLN A 214 -21.85 11.13 -14.01
C GLN A 214 -21.62 9.72 -14.58
N GLU A 215 -21.51 9.59 -15.90
CA GLU A 215 -21.27 8.30 -16.57
C GLU A 215 -19.94 7.68 -16.14
N TYR A 216 -18.90 8.50 -15.96
CA TYR A 216 -17.61 8.01 -15.47
C TYR A 216 -17.68 7.42 -14.06
N LEU A 217 -18.40 8.09 -13.14
CA LEU A 217 -18.58 7.63 -11.77
C LEU A 217 -19.49 6.39 -11.69
N GLU A 218 -20.56 6.37 -12.48
CA GLU A 218 -21.49 5.23 -12.57
C GLU A 218 -20.82 3.98 -13.15
N ALA A 219 -19.88 4.15 -14.09
CA ALA A 219 -19.11 3.06 -14.66
C ALA A 219 -18.19 2.34 -13.64
N ILE A 220 -17.93 2.95 -12.46
CA ILE A 220 -17.17 2.31 -11.39
C ILE A 220 -18.12 1.41 -10.58
N PRO A 221 -17.89 0.09 -10.53
CA PRO A 221 -18.78 -0.81 -9.81
C PRO A 221 -18.99 -0.36 -8.35
N PRO A 222 -20.22 -0.07 -7.91
CA PRO A 222 -20.45 0.51 -6.58
C PRO A 222 -19.93 -0.36 -5.43
N VAL A 223 -19.93 -1.69 -5.59
CA VAL A 223 -19.34 -2.62 -4.61
C VAL A 223 -17.86 -2.33 -4.35
N LYS A 224 -17.14 -1.72 -5.30
CA LYS A 224 -15.71 -1.42 -5.15
C LYS A 224 -15.45 -0.14 -4.35
N TRP A 225 -16.42 0.75 -4.10
CA TRP A 225 -16.11 2.02 -3.42
C TRP A 225 -17.26 2.66 -2.64
N CYS A 226 -18.52 2.39 -2.96
CA CYS A 226 -19.68 2.98 -2.30
C CYS A 226 -20.07 2.24 -1.02
N VAL A 227 -20.60 2.99 -0.04
CA VAL A 227 -21.09 2.45 1.23
C VAL A 227 -22.30 1.55 1.01
N TYR A 228 -23.35 2.02 0.34
CA TYR A 228 -24.60 1.28 0.19
C TYR A 228 -24.41 -0.16 -0.35
N ALA A 229 -23.47 -0.35 -1.29
CA ALA A 229 -23.21 -1.63 -1.93
C ALA A 229 -22.43 -2.63 -1.03
N ASN A 230 -21.93 -2.17 0.11
CA ASN A 230 -21.15 -2.96 1.06
C ASN A 230 -21.85 -3.13 2.43
N ILE A 231 -22.94 -2.40 2.69
CA ILE A 231 -23.74 -2.57 3.92
C ILE A 231 -24.25 -4.01 4.00
N GLY A 232 -24.04 -4.67 5.15
CA GLY A 232 -24.47 -6.05 5.38
C GLY A 232 -23.66 -7.12 4.63
N VAL A 233 -22.73 -6.73 3.77
CA VAL A 233 -21.87 -7.66 3.00
C VAL A 233 -20.46 -7.71 3.56
N GLN A 234 -19.81 -6.56 3.73
CA GLN A 234 -18.42 -6.47 4.17
C GLN A 234 -18.24 -5.28 5.11
N PRO A 235 -17.86 -5.49 6.38
CA PRO A 235 -17.58 -4.39 7.28
C PRO A 235 -16.32 -3.65 6.83
N MET A 236 -16.46 -2.35 6.52
CA MET A 236 -15.36 -1.48 6.12
C MET A 236 -14.85 -0.61 7.27
N TYR A 237 -15.42 -0.72 8.48
CA TYR A 237 -14.98 -0.03 9.72
C TYR A 237 -14.80 1.49 9.60
N GLY A 238 -15.60 2.13 8.72
CA GLY A 238 -15.52 3.56 8.42
C GLY A 238 -14.39 3.96 7.47
N TRP A 239 -13.57 3.00 7.01
CA TRP A 239 -12.56 3.23 5.99
C TRP A 239 -13.18 3.40 4.61
N ARG A 240 -12.65 4.36 3.87
CA ARG A 240 -13.06 4.73 2.51
C ARG A 240 -11.87 5.02 1.60
N THR A 241 -10.67 5.05 2.16
CA THR A 241 -9.45 5.48 1.48
C THR A 241 -8.26 4.63 1.89
N SER A 242 -7.24 4.64 1.05
CA SER A 242 -5.90 4.17 1.33
C SER A 242 -5.06 5.19 2.12
N ASN A 243 -5.67 6.18 2.80
CA ASN A 243 -4.94 7.26 3.50
C ASN A 243 -3.89 6.75 4.49
N PHE A 244 -4.12 5.58 5.09
CA PHE A 244 -3.17 4.98 6.01
C PHE A 244 -1.92 4.41 5.32
N VAL A 245 -2.01 4.03 4.05
CA VAL A 245 -0.85 3.72 3.20
C VAL A 245 -0.17 5.00 2.75
N GLU A 246 -0.94 5.98 2.26
CA GLU A 246 -0.40 7.27 1.77
C GLU A 246 0.35 8.02 2.90
N SER A 247 -0.19 8.03 4.12
CA SER A 247 0.49 8.61 5.28
C SER A 247 1.77 7.86 5.67
N GLN A 248 1.82 6.55 5.43
CA GLN A 248 3.03 5.75 5.62
C GLN A 248 4.11 6.17 4.61
N PHE A 249 3.75 6.35 3.34
CA PHE A 249 4.65 6.90 2.32
C PHE A 249 5.06 8.35 2.62
N GLY A 250 4.13 9.22 3.02
CA GLY A 250 4.40 10.59 3.45
C GLY A 250 5.39 10.65 4.63
N SER A 251 5.26 9.75 5.60
CA SER A 251 6.20 9.63 6.73
C SER A 251 7.58 9.11 6.32
N GLN A 252 7.68 8.32 5.26
CA GLN A 252 8.97 7.89 4.70
C GLN A 252 9.62 9.03 3.92
N LEU A 253 8.84 9.74 3.10
CA LEU A 253 9.30 10.90 2.36
C LEU A 253 9.83 12.00 3.29
N ALA A 254 9.08 12.36 4.34
CA ALA A 254 9.49 13.37 5.31
C ALA A 254 10.79 13.03 6.05
N LYS A 255 11.16 11.75 6.10
CA LYS A 255 12.41 11.27 6.70
C LYS A 255 13.50 10.94 5.67
N GLY A 256 13.28 11.26 4.40
CA GLY A 256 14.24 11.01 3.32
C GLY A 256 14.44 9.53 2.99
N LEU A 257 13.55 8.62 3.40
CA LEU A 257 13.74 7.18 3.15
C LEU A 257 13.67 6.86 1.65
N GLN A 258 12.82 7.56 0.90
CA GLN A 258 12.65 7.31 -0.54
C GLN A 258 13.88 7.68 -1.37
N THR A 259 14.84 8.45 -0.84
CA THR A 259 16.09 8.80 -1.51
C THR A 259 17.24 7.85 -1.16
N LEU A 260 17.01 6.89 -0.26
CA LEU A 260 18.01 5.91 0.16
C LEU A 260 18.20 4.84 -0.92
N PRO A 261 19.42 4.32 -1.12
CA PRO A 261 19.62 3.13 -1.92
C PRO A 261 18.95 1.89 -1.28
N PRO A 262 18.61 0.87 -2.07
CA PRO A 262 17.86 -0.31 -1.62
C PRO A 262 18.29 -0.97 -0.30
N LEU A 263 19.59 -1.16 -0.04
CA LEU A 263 20.02 -1.77 1.23
C LEU A 263 19.66 -0.88 2.42
N GLN A 264 20.02 0.41 2.37
CA GLN A 264 19.74 1.36 3.44
C GLN A 264 18.23 1.57 3.61
N PHE A 265 17.48 1.58 2.51
CA PHE A 265 16.03 1.64 2.55
C PHE A 265 15.44 0.42 3.28
N ILE A 266 15.84 -0.80 2.89
CA ILE A 266 15.37 -2.04 3.51
C ILE A 266 15.70 -2.02 5.01
N GLN A 267 16.93 -1.66 5.39
CA GLN A 267 17.36 -1.54 6.78
C GLN A 267 16.49 -0.56 7.56
N ALA A 268 16.29 0.65 7.04
CA ALA A 268 15.49 1.69 7.68
C ALA A 268 14.02 1.28 7.86
N VAL A 269 13.42 0.59 6.88
CA VAL A 269 12.04 0.11 7.01
C VAL A 269 11.95 -1.05 8.01
N CYS A 270 12.88 -2.00 7.98
CA CYS A 270 12.96 -3.08 8.95
C CYS A 270 13.10 -2.55 10.39
N GLU A 271 14.00 -1.61 10.63
CA GLU A 271 14.17 -0.96 11.94
C GLU A 271 12.88 -0.30 12.42
N ARG A 272 12.15 0.39 11.53
CA ARG A 272 10.86 1.00 11.85
C ARG A 272 9.78 -0.02 12.14
N MET A 273 9.75 -1.15 11.44
CA MET A 273 8.83 -2.24 11.72
C MET A 273 9.10 -2.83 13.11
N LEU A 274 10.36 -3.05 13.45
CA LEU A 274 10.77 -3.59 14.75
C LEU A 274 10.50 -2.61 15.89
N ASP A 275 10.84 -1.32 15.75
CA ASP A 275 10.57 -0.28 16.73
C ASP A 275 9.06 -0.13 17.00
N ARG A 276 8.22 -0.13 15.95
CA ARG A 276 6.77 -0.11 16.13
C ARG A 276 6.26 -1.35 16.86
N THR A 277 6.75 -2.53 16.49
CA THR A 277 6.37 -3.79 17.15
C THR A 277 6.75 -3.75 18.64
N TYR A 278 7.94 -3.25 18.96
CA TYR A 278 8.40 -3.10 20.33
C TYR A 278 7.52 -2.13 21.14
N ARG A 279 7.20 -0.95 20.60
CA ARG A 279 6.31 0.02 21.26
C ARG A 279 4.92 -0.56 21.52
N ARG A 280 4.38 -1.32 20.56
CA ARG A 280 3.09 -2.02 20.73
C ARG A 280 3.15 -3.02 21.86
N HIS A 281 4.22 -3.79 21.96
CA HIS A 281 4.42 -4.71 23.09
C HIS A 281 4.48 -3.94 24.43
N GLN A 282 5.24 -2.84 24.50
CA GLN A 282 5.29 -2.02 25.72
C GLN A 282 3.90 -1.47 26.11
N ASN A 283 3.11 -1.02 25.13
CA ASN A 283 1.76 -0.54 25.35
C ASN A 283 0.83 -1.68 25.80
N SER A 284 0.92 -2.87 25.19
CA SER A 284 0.10 -4.01 25.58
C SER A 284 0.36 -4.44 27.02
N VAL A 285 1.62 -4.44 27.47
CA VAL A 285 1.96 -4.73 28.88
C VAL A 285 1.32 -3.71 29.82
N LYS A 286 1.40 -2.41 29.50
CA LYS A 286 0.77 -1.35 30.30
C LYS A 286 -0.76 -1.50 30.34
N TRP A 287 -1.38 -1.88 29.24
CA TRP A 287 -2.83 -2.08 29.16
C TRP A 287 -3.28 -3.31 29.96
N GLN A 288 -2.51 -4.40 29.90
CA GLN A 288 -2.74 -5.61 30.71
C GLN A 288 -2.63 -5.32 32.21
N GLN A 289 -1.64 -4.55 32.64
CA GLN A 289 -1.49 -4.13 34.05
C GLN A 289 -2.69 -3.31 34.55
N LYS A 290 -3.38 -2.61 33.66
CA LYS A 290 -4.59 -1.83 33.95
C LYS A 290 -5.89 -2.63 33.73
N SER A 291 -5.79 -3.93 33.46
CA SER A 291 -6.94 -4.80 33.14
C SER A 291 -7.83 -4.24 32.02
N MET A 292 -7.23 -3.55 31.04
CA MET A 292 -7.97 -3.01 29.90
C MET A 292 -8.36 -4.13 28.93
N ILE A 293 -9.64 -4.19 28.58
CA ILE A 293 -10.18 -5.15 27.60
C ILE A 293 -10.24 -4.53 26.19
N VAL A 294 -10.29 -3.20 26.10
CA VAL A 294 -10.42 -2.44 24.86
C VAL A 294 -9.28 -1.42 24.76
N THR A 295 -8.75 -1.20 23.56
CA THR A 295 -7.69 -0.20 23.34
C THR A 295 -8.21 1.22 23.61
N PRO A 296 -7.34 2.17 24.01
CA PRO A 296 -7.75 3.55 24.25
C PRO A 296 -8.53 4.17 23.08
N LYS A 297 -8.08 3.96 21.83
CA LYS A 297 -8.76 4.53 20.67
C LYS A 297 -10.10 3.87 20.41
N SER A 298 -10.23 2.55 20.62
CA SER A 298 -11.52 1.87 20.49
C SER A 298 -12.53 2.36 21.53
N MET A 299 -12.11 2.64 22.77
CA MET A 299 -12.99 3.26 23.79
C MET A 299 -13.53 4.61 23.32
N THR A 300 -12.67 5.49 22.77
CA THR A 300 -13.13 6.79 22.26
C THR A 300 -14.13 6.70 21.10
N LEU A 301 -14.16 5.58 20.37
CA LEU A 301 -15.10 5.36 19.26
C LEU A 301 -16.40 4.73 19.73
N TYR A 302 -16.37 4.01 20.85
CA TYR A 302 -17.57 3.47 21.48
C TYR A 302 -18.37 4.57 22.20
N GLU A 303 -17.68 5.57 22.73
CA GLU A 303 -18.26 6.69 23.46
C GLU A 303 -18.76 7.84 22.55
N ALA A 304 -18.49 7.76 21.23
CA ALA A 304 -18.81 8.80 20.23
C ALA A 304 -20.04 8.42 19.40
#